data_AF-A0A7S8RGB0-F1
#
_entry.id   AF-A0A7S8RGB0-F1
#
_cell.length_a   1.000
_cell.length_b   1.000
_cell.length_c   1.000
_cell.angle_alpha   90.00
_cell.angle_beta   90.00
_cell.angle_gamma   90.00
#
_symmetry.space_group_name_H-M   'P 1'
#
loop_
_entity.id
_entity.type
_entity.pdbx_description
1 polymer ?
#
loop_
_entity_poly.entity_id
_entity_poly.type
_entity_poly.pdbx_seq_one_letter_code
_entity_poly.pdbx_strand_id
1 'polypeptide(L)'
;MPPKDVAGTTEGYAAGVKAEVAIARTRADVAHRQAELEQHGLVACPRGNVSARIVAADLFVIAPAGVFLEKISPERMVLCDLEGIALPDVLGSERLPSADAAVHSRIYRDVPSAQAIVHTDSPYAMAWAARAATLPCLTVAAAEEFGGPVAVTVTDLAEPRALADAVVSALASAPSVALVRGVGVFAVGADLREAIRIASCLEVAARHAFLVSQSGPLDALALDDNVAAVLHERARRHATSTPDATAPGSGLTHN
;
A
#
# COMPACT_ATOMS: atom_id res chain seq x y z
N MET A 1 45.75 27.26 -16.91
CA MET A 1 44.97 26.10 -16.46
C MET A 1 43.52 26.54 -16.46
N PRO A 2 42.60 25.98 -17.27
CA PRO A 2 41.20 26.37 -17.18
C PRO A 2 40.63 25.86 -15.84
N PRO A 3 39.64 26.52 -15.24
CA PRO A 3 38.99 26.01 -14.05
C PRO A 3 38.31 24.68 -14.40
N LYS A 4 38.61 23.63 -13.60
CA LYS A 4 37.91 22.34 -13.69
C LYS A 4 36.42 22.58 -13.45
N ASP A 5 35.58 21.98 -14.28
CA ASP A 5 34.12 22.04 -14.24
C ASP A 5 33.54 21.93 -12.83
N VAL A 6 33.25 23.08 -12.21
CA VAL A 6 32.58 23.18 -10.90
C VAL A 6 31.07 22.92 -11.02
N ALA A 7 30.51 23.06 -12.21
CA ALA A 7 29.10 22.85 -12.50
C ALA A 7 28.70 21.36 -12.34
N GLY A 8 29.49 20.44 -12.91
CA GLY A 8 29.23 18.99 -12.82
C GLY A 8 29.35 18.43 -11.39
N THR A 9 30.17 19.05 -10.53
CA THR A 9 30.30 18.66 -9.12
C THR A 9 29.14 19.16 -8.25
N THR A 10 28.54 20.30 -8.60
CA THR A 10 27.45 20.91 -7.82
C THR A 10 26.11 20.22 -8.11
N GLU A 11 25.85 19.86 -9.36
CA GLU A 11 24.64 19.11 -9.74
C GLU A 11 24.62 17.69 -9.16
N GLY A 12 25.75 16.98 -9.22
CA GLY A 12 25.87 15.66 -8.60
C GLY A 12 25.69 15.69 -7.09
N TYR A 13 26.25 16.70 -6.41
CA TYR A 13 26.05 16.92 -4.98
C TYR A 13 24.57 17.21 -4.64
N ALA A 14 23.93 18.11 -5.40
CA ALA A 14 22.53 18.45 -5.20
C ALA A 14 21.59 17.25 -5.44
N ALA A 15 21.91 16.40 -6.42
CA ALA A 15 21.16 15.16 -6.67
C ALA A 15 21.32 14.16 -5.51
N GLY A 16 22.53 13.99 -4.98
CA GLY A 16 22.79 13.16 -3.81
C GLY A 16 22.01 13.61 -2.58
N VAL A 17 22.04 14.91 -2.26
CA VAL A 17 21.28 15.48 -1.14
C VAL A 17 19.77 15.28 -1.31
N LYS A 18 19.24 15.49 -2.52
CA LYS A 18 17.81 15.25 -2.80
C LYS A 18 17.42 13.80 -2.57
N ALA A 19 18.25 12.85 -2.98
CA ALA A 19 18.01 11.42 -2.77
C ALA A 19 18.04 11.07 -1.27
N GLU A 20 19.03 11.55 -0.52
CA GLU A 20 19.10 11.33 0.94
C GLU A 20 17.90 11.91 1.68
N VAL A 21 17.46 13.13 1.32
CA VAL A 21 16.26 13.76 1.89
C VAL A 21 15.01 12.96 1.56
N ALA A 22 14.88 12.47 0.32
CA ALA A 22 13.76 11.62 -0.07
C ALA A 22 13.74 10.31 0.75
N ILE A 23 14.88 9.63 0.87
CA ILE A 23 15.03 8.42 1.68
C ILE A 23 14.63 8.68 3.14
N ALA A 24 15.16 9.75 3.74
CA ALA A 24 14.86 10.09 5.14
C ALA A 24 13.36 10.37 5.36
N ARG A 25 12.71 11.11 4.45
CA ARG A 25 11.26 11.37 4.50
C ARG A 25 10.44 10.11 4.35
N THR A 26 10.77 9.26 3.37
CA THR A 26 10.06 8.01 3.14
C THR A 26 10.22 7.06 4.33
N ARG A 27 11.41 7.00 4.95
CA ARG A 27 11.62 6.23 6.20
C ARG A 27 10.76 6.73 7.35
N ALA A 28 10.68 8.04 7.53
CA ALA A 28 9.84 8.63 8.57
C ALA A 28 8.36 8.30 8.35
N ASP A 29 7.87 8.43 7.12
CA ASP A 29 6.48 8.12 6.79
C ASP A 29 6.20 6.62 6.94
N VAL A 30 7.00 5.72 6.34
CA VAL A 30 6.84 4.26 6.50
C VAL A 30 6.83 3.85 7.97
N ALA A 31 7.76 4.36 8.78
CA ALA A 31 7.81 4.05 10.21
C ALA A 31 6.55 4.54 10.94
N HIS A 32 6.08 5.76 10.67
CA HIS A 32 4.87 6.31 11.27
C HIS A 32 3.63 5.49 10.90
N ARG A 33 3.47 5.18 9.60
CA ARG A 33 2.36 4.44 9.03
C ARG A 33 2.30 2.98 9.47
N GLN A 34 3.47 2.35 9.62
CA GLN A 34 3.55 1.00 10.15
C GLN A 34 3.03 0.95 11.60
N ALA A 35 3.26 1.99 12.41
CA ALA A 35 2.69 2.09 13.75
C ALA A 35 1.18 2.39 13.73
N GLU A 36 0.68 3.15 12.76
CA GLU A 36 -0.77 3.40 12.59
C GLU A 36 -1.57 2.12 12.33
N LEU A 37 -1.00 1.11 11.64
CA LEU A 37 -1.70 -0.14 11.35
C LEU A 37 -2.21 -0.85 12.61
N GLU A 38 -1.40 -0.87 13.68
CA GLU A 38 -1.79 -1.48 14.96
C GLU A 38 -2.85 -0.65 15.68
N GLN A 39 -2.67 0.68 15.69
CA GLN A 39 -3.61 1.60 16.31
C GLN A 39 -5.01 1.50 15.69
N HIS A 40 -5.07 1.19 14.39
CA HIS A 40 -6.31 0.96 13.65
C HIS A 40 -6.82 -0.49 13.72
N GLY A 41 -6.11 -1.39 14.41
CA GLY A 41 -6.48 -2.80 14.52
C GLY A 41 -6.42 -3.57 13.20
N LEU A 42 -5.62 -3.09 12.24
CA LEU A 42 -5.46 -3.73 10.92
C LEU A 42 -4.45 -4.88 10.94
N VAL A 43 -3.63 -4.98 11.98
CA VAL A 43 -2.64 -6.05 12.15
C VAL A 43 -2.66 -6.56 13.59
N ALA A 44 -2.33 -7.83 13.77
CA ALA A 44 -2.13 -8.43 15.09
C ALA A 44 -0.77 -9.16 15.14
N CYS A 45 -0.03 -9.00 16.25
CA CYS A 45 1.35 -9.50 16.40
C CYS A 45 2.31 -8.80 15.37
N PRO A 46 3.61 -9.15 15.25
CA PRO A 46 4.52 -8.48 14.30
C PRO A 46 4.26 -8.98 12.87
N ARG A 47 3.04 -8.79 12.39
CA ARG A 47 2.56 -9.15 11.05
C ARG A 47 2.04 -7.90 10.33
N GLY A 48 1.88 -8.03 9.02
CA GLY A 48 1.60 -6.92 8.12
C GLY A 48 2.80 -5.97 7.97
N ASN A 49 2.82 -5.26 6.86
CA ASN A 49 3.88 -4.29 6.59
C ASN A 49 3.41 -3.22 5.61
N VAL A 50 4.10 -2.08 5.66
CA VAL A 50 3.93 -1.01 4.69
C VAL A 50 5.25 -0.77 3.99
N SER A 51 5.17 -0.38 2.71
CA SER A 51 6.31 0.11 1.96
C SER A 51 5.94 1.31 1.11
N ALA A 52 6.93 2.15 0.81
CA ALA A 52 6.79 3.27 -0.09
C ALA A 52 7.97 3.36 -1.05
N ARG A 53 7.65 3.63 -2.33
CA ARG A 53 8.61 3.79 -3.41
C ARG A 53 9.23 5.18 -3.38
N ILE A 54 10.51 5.24 -3.72
CA ILE A 54 11.28 6.46 -3.94
C ILE A 54 11.52 6.54 -5.44
N VAL A 55 10.59 7.17 -6.15
CA VAL A 55 10.60 7.25 -7.63
C VAL A 55 11.90 7.84 -8.17
N ALA A 56 12.47 8.83 -7.48
CA ALA A 56 13.70 9.50 -7.92
C ALA A 56 14.95 8.60 -7.92
N ALA A 57 14.90 7.42 -7.27
CA ALA A 57 16.05 6.53 -7.10
C ALA A 57 15.75 5.08 -7.51
N ASP A 58 14.53 4.75 -7.94
CA ASP A 58 14.07 3.37 -8.15
C ASP A 58 14.39 2.45 -6.95
N LEU A 59 14.10 2.97 -5.76
CA LEU A 59 14.22 2.25 -4.50
C LEU A 59 12.86 2.19 -3.80
N PHE A 60 12.73 1.35 -2.78
CA PHE A 60 11.62 1.45 -1.84
C PHE A 60 12.09 1.22 -0.41
N VAL A 61 11.33 1.75 0.55
CA VAL A 61 11.55 1.56 1.97
C VAL A 61 10.49 0.62 2.50
N ILE A 62 10.88 -0.36 3.32
CA ILE A 62 9.97 -1.34 3.93
C ILE A 62 10.34 -1.61 5.38
N ALA A 63 9.36 -2.07 6.16
CA ALA A 63 9.59 -2.54 7.53
C ALA A 63 10.58 -3.73 7.59
N PRO A 64 11.42 -3.81 8.64
CA PRO A 64 12.32 -4.94 8.86
C PRO A 64 11.55 -6.21 9.27
N ALA A 65 12.12 -7.39 8.98
CA ALA A 65 11.52 -8.66 9.36
C ALA A 65 11.44 -8.87 10.88
N GLY A 66 10.30 -9.41 11.36
CA GLY A 66 10.15 -9.95 12.72
C GLY A 66 10.23 -8.92 13.84
N VAL A 67 10.05 -7.64 13.56
CA VAL A 67 10.13 -6.57 14.56
C VAL A 67 8.74 -6.22 15.08
N PHE A 68 8.54 -6.34 16.39
CA PHE A 68 7.37 -5.80 17.06
C PHE A 68 7.28 -4.28 16.86
N LEU A 69 6.07 -3.79 16.67
CA LEU A 69 5.80 -2.43 16.21
C LEU A 69 6.31 -1.36 17.19
N GLU A 70 6.35 -1.67 18.48
CA GLU A 70 6.97 -0.86 19.55
C GLU A 70 8.45 -0.51 19.32
N LYS A 71 9.13 -1.22 18.42
CA LYS A 71 10.55 -1.04 18.10
C LYS A 71 10.77 -0.50 16.68
N ILE A 72 9.73 0.07 16.08
CA ILE A 72 9.79 0.74 14.78
C ILE A 72 10.34 2.15 14.97
N SER A 73 11.35 2.48 14.18
CA SER A 73 11.84 3.85 14.04
C SER A 73 12.32 4.06 12.60
N PRO A 74 12.40 5.31 12.13
CA PRO A 74 12.83 5.60 10.76
C PRO A 74 14.19 4.99 10.41
N GLU A 75 15.12 4.97 11.36
CA GLU A 75 16.50 4.46 11.20
C GLU A 75 16.54 2.93 11.05
N ARG A 76 15.46 2.25 11.45
CA ARG A 76 15.34 0.79 11.40
C ARG A 76 14.66 0.29 10.14
N MET A 77 14.10 1.20 9.34
CA MET A 77 13.48 0.85 8.07
C MET A 77 14.54 0.43 7.06
N VAL A 78 14.25 -0.64 6.31
CA VAL A 78 15.17 -1.22 5.35
C VAL A 78 14.96 -0.55 4.00
N LEU A 79 16.06 -0.16 3.34
CA LEU A 79 16.05 0.39 1.99
C LEU A 79 16.38 -0.73 1.00
N CYS A 80 15.50 -0.96 0.04
CA CYS A 80 15.61 -2.02 -0.96
C CYS A 80 15.62 -1.45 -2.37
N ASP A 81 16.27 -2.16 -3.29
CA ASP A 81 16.09 -1.98 -4.73
C ASP A 81 14.77 -2.59 -5.22
N LEU A 82 14.42 -2.37 -6.50
CA LEU A 82 13.21 -2.97 -7.09
C LEU A 82 13.29 -4.49 -7.30
N GLU A 83 14.41 -5.14 -6.99
CA GLU A 83 14.52 -6.60 -6.92
C GLU A 83 14.20 -7.13 -5.51
N GLY A 84 13.95 -6.24 -4.54
CA GLY A 84 13.65 -6.58 -3.15
C GLY A 84 14.90 -6.87 -2.32
N ILE A 85 16.08 -6.52 -2.83
CA ILE A 85 17.36 -6.72 -2.15
C ILE A 85 17.69 -5.47 -1.34
N ALA A 86 18.03 -5.64 -0.07
CA ALA A 86 18.47 -4.54 0.79
C ALA A 86 19.82 -3.97 0.30
N LEU A 87 19.94 -2.65 0.24
CA LEU A 87 21.17 -1.99 -0.20
C LEU A 87 22.28 -2.18 0.84
N PRO A 88 23.48 -2.67 0.47
CA PRO A 88 24.58 -2.85 1.42
C PRO A 88 25.10 -1.49 1.93
N ASP A 89 25.67 -1.49 3.14
CA ASP A 89 26.35 -0.33 3.75
C ASP A 89 25.50 0.94 3.90
N VAL A 90 24.17 0.79 3.93
CA VAL A 90 23.21 1.88 4.22
C VAL A 90 22.58 1.66 5.60
N LEU A 91 22.33 2.75 6.34
CA LEU A 91 21.60 2.70 7.62
C LEU A 91 20.33 1.86 7.50
N GLY A 92 20.11 0.92 8.42
CA GLY A 92 18.91 0.07 8.42
C GLY A 92 19.11 -1.27 7.71
N SER A 93 20.06 -1.36 6.77
CA SER A 93 20.33 -2.55 5.96
C SER A 93 21.11 -3.65 6.70
N GLU A 94 21.53 -3.42 7.94
CA GLU A 94 22.00 -4.49 8.83
C GLU A 94 20.86 -5.46 9.24
N ARG A 95 19.60 -5.13 8.90
CA ARG A 95 18.42 -5.95 9.12
C ARG A 95 17.96 -6.58 7.82
N LEU A 96 17.34 -7.75 7.97
CA LEU A 96 16.60 -8.35 6.87
C LEU A 96 15.32 -7.55 6.59
N PRO A 97 14.98 -7.29 5.32
CA PRO A 97 13.69 -6.72 4.96
C PRO A 97 12.56 -7.69 5.31
N SER A 98 11.33 -7.19 5.39
CA SER A 98 10.14 -8.05 5.56
C SER A 98 10.15 -9.24 4.60
N ALA A 99 9.58 -10.37 5.04
CA ALA A 99 9.43 -11.56 4.20
C ALA A 99 8.61 -11.27 2.92
N ASP A 100 7.74 -10.25 2.96
CA ASP A 100 6.91 -9.82 1.82
C ASP A 100 7.65 -8.88 0.84
N ALA A 101 8.92 -8.55 1.08
CA ALA A 101 9.69 -7.64 0.23
C ALA A 101 9.74 -8.09 -1.24
N ALA A 102 9.78 -9.40 -1.50
CA ALA A 102 9.73 -9.96 -2.84
C ALA A 102 8.37 -9.70 -3.54
N VAL A 103 7.27 -9.77 -2.79
CA VAL A 103 5.93 -9.46 -3.31
C VAL A 103 5.82 -7.96 -3.60
N HIS A 104 6.29 -7.11 -2.69
CA HIS A 104 6.28 -5.65 -2.86
C HIS A 104 7.14 -5.21 -4.05
N SER A 105 8.34 -5.77 -4.20
CA SER A 105 9.21 -5.60 -5.37
C SER A 105 8.45 -5.93 -6.66
N ARG A 106 7.75 -7.06 -6.69
CA ARG A 106 7.03 -7.48 -7.90
C ARG A 106 5.86 -6.55 -8.22
N ILE A 107 5.11 -6.11 -7.22
CA ILE A 107 4.04 -5.11 -7.38
C ILE A 107 4.63 -3.81 -7.94
N TYR A 108 5.73 -3.28 -7.39
CA TYR A 108 6.31 -2.02 -7.87
C TYR A 108 6.82 -2.08 -9.31
N ARG A 109 7.24 -3.27 -9.78
CA ARG A 109 7.68 -3.47 -11.18
C ARG A 109 6.50 -3.63 -12.14
N ASP A 110 5.46 -4.37 -11.74
CA ASP A 110 4.40 -4.78 -12.65
C ASP A 110 3.12 -3.93 -12.55
N VAL A 111 3.00 -3.12 -11.49
CA VAL A 111 1.86 -2.21 -11.23
C VAL A 111 2.37 -0.76 -11.16
N PRO A 112 2.52 -0.05 -12.29
CA PRO A 112 3.16 1.27 -12.34
C PRO A 112 2.49 2.35 -11.49
N SER A 113 1.18 2.22 -11.22
CA SER A 113 0.44 3.14 -10.35
C SER A 113 0.74 2.96 -8.86
N ALA A 114 1.33 1.82 -8.46
CA ALA A 114 1.66 1.55 -7.07
C ALA A 114 2.89 2.35 -6.64
N GLN A 115 2.70 3.29 -5.71
CA GLN A 115 3.76 4.06 -5.08
C GLN A 115 3.87 3.74 -3.58
N ALA A 116 2.80 3.22 -2.98
CA ALA A 116 2.81 2.65 -1.66
C ALA A 116 2.02 1.34 -1.63
N ILE A 117 2.43 0.45 -0.73
CA ILE A 117 1.82 -0.86 -0.56
C ILE A 117 1.59 -1.09 0.93
N VAL A 118 0.42 -1.62 1.27
CA VAL A 118 0.05 -2.04 2.61
C VAL A 118 -0.36 -3.51 2.55
N HIS A 119 0.37 -4.35 3.29
CA HIS A 119 0.00 -5.73 3.55
C HIS A 119 -0.58 -5.84 4.96
N THR A 120 -1.79 -6.37 5.09
CA THR A 120 -2.44 -6.59 6.41
C THR A 120 -3.07 -7.96 6.51
N ASP A 121 -3.14 -8.47 7.74
CA ASP A 121 -3.90 -9.65 8.13
C ASP A 121 -5.13 -9.27 8.97
N SER A 122 -5.76 -8.15 8.59
CA SER A 122 -6.86 -7.55 9.35
C SER A 122 -8.01 -8.56 9.60
N PRO A 123 -8.60 -8.58 10.80
CA PRO A 123 -9.37 -9.74 11.27
C PRO A 123 -10.50 -10.19 10.34
N TYR A 124 -11.33 -9.26 9.87
CA TYR A 124 -12.48 -9.61 9.04
C TYR A 124 -12.08 -9.89 7.60
N ALA A 125 -11.17 -9.13 7.01
CA ALA A 125 -10.68 -9.37 5.66
C ALA A 125 -9.95 -10.71 5.56
N MET A 126 -9.09 -11.04 6.54
CA MET A 126 -8.42 -12.34 6.61
C MET A 126 -9.44 -13.49 6.78
N ALA A 127 -10.42 -13.34 7.68
CA ALA A 127 -11.46 -14.35 7.87
C ALA A 127 -12.27 -14.57 6.58
N TRP A 128 -12.57 -13.49 5.85
CA TRP A 128 -13.26 -13.58 4.56
C TRP A 128 -12.39 -14.22 3.48
N ALA A 129 -11.11 -13.86 3.41
CA ALA A 129 -10.15 -14.48 2.49
C ALA A 129 -10.07 -15.99 2.70
N ALA A 130 -10.07 -16.45 3.96
CA ALA A 130 -10.05 -17.88 4.30
C ALA A 130 -11.26 -18.64 3.75
N ARG A 131 -12.42 -17.98 3.62
CA ARG A 131 -13.65 -18.53 3.05
C ARG A 131 -13.54 -18.80 1.54
N ALA A 132 -12.57 -18.20 0.84
CA ALA A 132 -12.38 -18.36 -0.61
C ALA A 132 -13.62 -17.99 -1.45
N ALA A 133 -14.39 -17.02 -0.96
CA ALA A 133 -15.59 -16.54 -1.61
C ALA A 133 -15.47 -15.04 -1.87
N THR A 134 -15.90 -14.60 -3.05
CA THR A 134 -15.96 -13.18 -3.41
C THR A 134 -16.63 -12.36 -2.31
N LEU A 135 -16.02 -11.25 -1.94
CA LEU A 135 -16.58 -10.29 -0.99
C LEU A 135 -17.64 -9.45 -1.71
N PRO A 136 -18.93 -9.56 -1.35
CA PRO A 136 -19.99 -8.82 -2.02
C PRO A 136 -19.92 -7.33 -1.69
N CYS A 137 -20.33 -6.50 -2.65
CA CYS A 137 -20.47 -5.06 -2.45
C CYS A 137 -21.81 -4.74 -1.80
N LEU A 138 -21.83 -4.62 -0.47
CA LEU A 138 -23.06 -4.44 0.31
C LEU A 138 -23.40 -2.98 0.65
N THR A 139 -22.44 -2.06 0.50
CA THR A 139 -22.58 -0.69 1.01
C THR A 139 -22.10 0.33 -0.01
N VAL A 140 -22.65 1.54 0.07
CA VAL A 140 -22.21 2.68 -0.77
C VAL A 140 -20.72 2.95 -0.58
N ALA A 141 -20.20 2.90 0.64
CA ALA A 141 -18.77 3.09 0.90
C ALA A 141 -17.89 2.04 0.20
N ALA A 142 -18.30 0.76 0.20
CA ALA A 142 -17.59 -0.29 -0.53
C ALA A 142 -17.71 -0.10 -2.06
N ALA A 143 -18.87 0.35 -2.55
CA ALA A 143 -19.09 0.65 -3.96
C ALA A 143 -18.22 1.83 -4.42
N GLU A 144 -18.18 2.92 -3.66
CA GLU A 144 -17.33 4.08 -3.96
C GLU A 144 -15.85 3.70 -4.00
N GLU A 145 -15.42 2.77 -3.12
CA GLU A 145 -14.03 2.34 -3.06
C GLU A 145 -13.63 1.36 -4.16
N PHE A 146 -14.40 0.28 -4.33
CA PHE A 146 -14.01 -0.88 -5.11
C PHE A 146 -14.78 -1.00 -6.43
N GLY A 147 -15.87 -0.25 -6.60
CA GLY A 147 -16.72 -0.29 -7.80
C GLY A 147 -17.48 -1.58 -8.03
N GLY A 148 -17.51 -2.47 -7.04
CA GLY A 148 -18.15 -3.77 -7.15
C GLY A 148 -17.63 -4.76 -6.12
N PRO A 149 -17.96 -6.04 -6.30
CA PRO A 149 -17.47 -7.10 -5.42
C PRO A 149 -15.94 -7.27 -5.54
N VAL A 150 -15.28 -7.65 -4.44
CA VAL A 150 -13.84 -7.91 -4.41
C VAL A 150 -13.59 -9.41 -4.45
N ALA A 151 -12.98 -9.89 -5.53
CA ALA A 151 -12.65 -11.30 -5.68
C ALA A 151 -11.59 -11.75 -4.66
N VAL A 152 -11.73 -12.99 -4.17
CA VAL A 152 -10.68 -13.63 -3.37
C VAL A 152 -9.79 -14.44 -4.30
N THR A 153 -8.52 -14.08 -4.33
CA THR A 153 -7.48 -14.77 -5.08
C THR A 153 -7.05 -16.03 -4.35
N VAL A 154 -7.05 -17.16 -5.07
CA VAL A 154 -6.56 -18.45 -4.58
C VAL A 154 -5.32 -18.83 -5.38
N THR A 155 -4.26 -19.21 -4.69
CA THR A 155 -2.98 -19.57 -5.29
C THR A 155 -2.31 -20.69 -4.50
N ASP A 156 -1.36 -21.39 -5.12
CA ASP A 156 -0.58 -22.42 -4.44
C ASP A 156 0.56 -21.79 -3.65
N LEU A 157 0.39 -21.64 -2.34
CA LEU A 157 1.39 -21.04 -1.46
C LEU A 157 2.62 -21.93 -1.24
N ALA A 158 2.63 -23.19 -1.72
CA ALA A 158 3.83 -24.01 -1.71
C ALA A 158 4.84 -23.56 -2.78
N GLU A 159 4.38 -22.89 -3.83
CA GLU A 159 5.21 -22.41 -4.93
C GLU A 159 5.78 -21.01 -4.61
N PRO A 160 7.13 -20.84 -4.54
CA PRO A 160 7.76 -19.61 -4.01
C PRO A 160 7.36 -18.30 -4.70
N ARG A 161 6.94 -18.35 -5.97
CA ARG A 161 6.58 -17.17 -6.77
C ARG A 161 5.08 -16.96 -6.91
N ALA A 162 4.28 -17.97 -6.58
CA ALA A 162 2.85 -17.99 -6.88
C ALA A 162 2.07 -16.93 -6.11
N LEU A 163 2.54 -16.50 -4.93
CA LEU A 163 1.94 -15.39 -4.20
C LEU A 163 2.09 -14.06 -4.96
N ALA A 164 3.31 -13.72 -5.37
CA ALA A 164 3.57 -12.46 -6.07
C ALA A 164 2.83 -12.39 -7.41
N ASP A 165 2.85 -13.49 -8.18
CA ASP A 165 2.14 -13.57 -9.46
C ASP A 165 0.62 -13.43 -9.29
N ALA A 166 0.06 -14.08 -8.26
CA ALA A 166 -1.36 -13.99 -7.96
C ALA A 166 -1.80 -12.58 -7.51
N VAL A 167 -0.98 -11.91 -6.68
CA VAL A 167 -1.25 -10.53 -6.25
C VAL A 167 -1.21 -9.57 -7.44
N VAL A 168 -0.17 -9.64 -8.29
CA VAL A 168 -0.08 -8.81 -9.49
C VAL A 168 -1.24 -9.06 -10.45
N SER A 169 -1.62 -10.32 -10.67
CA SER A 169 -2.76 -10.66 -11.53
C SER A 169 -4.08 -10.11 -10.98
N ALA A 170 -4.27 -10.16 -9.66
CA ALA A 170 -5.43 -9.57 -9.01
C ALA A 170 -5.46 -8.04 -9.16
N LEU A 171 -4.32 -7.38 -8.93
CA LEU A 171 -4.19 -5.92 -9.09
C LEU A 171 -4.32 -5.46 -10.54
N ALA A 172 -4.03 -6.30 -11.53
CA ALA A 172 -4.30 -5.98 -12.94
C ALA A 172 -5.82 -5.91 -13.23
N SER A 173 -6.64 -6.63 -12.45
CA SER A 173 -8.10 -6.69 -12.61
C SER A 173 -8.85 -5.70 -11.70
N ALA A 174 -8.34 -5.50 -10.47
CA ALA A 174 -8.86 -4.56 -9.48
C ALA A 174 -7.68 -3.71 -8.95
N PRO A 175 -7.48 -2.50 -9.49
CA PRO A 175 -6.18 -1.79 -9.41
C PRO A 175 -5.78 -1.27 -8.03
N SER A 176 -6.63 -1.40 -7.02
CA SER A 176 -6.37 -0.88 -5.67
C SER A 176 -6.13 -1.96 -4.63
N VAL A 177 -6.63 -3.18 -4.79
CA VAL A 177 -6.58 -4.19 -3.73
C VAL A 177 -6.60 -5.62 -4.24
N ALA A 178 -5.81 -6.48 -3.60
CA ALA A 178 -5.85 -7.92 -3.75
C ALA A 178 -6.15 -8.58 -2.40
N LEU A 179 -7.15 -9.46 -2.36
CA LEU A 179 -7.49 -10.26 -1.18
C LEU A 179 -7.11 -11.72 -1.46
N VAL A 180 -6.11 -12.25 -0.76
CA VAL A 180 -5.53 -13.56 -1.04
C VAL A 180 -5.86 -14.55 0.07
N ARG A 181 -6.43 -15.71 -0.29
CA ARG A 181 -6.82 -16.77 0.64
C ARG A 181 -5.63 -17.21 1.50
N GLY A 182 -5.81 -17.14 2.82
CA GLY A 182 -4.82 -17.60 3.80
C GLY A 182 -3.61 -16.66 3.98
N VAL A 183 -3.53 -15.57 3.21
CA VAL A 183 -2.43 -14.59 3.30
C VAL A 183 -2.90 -13.24 3.79
N GLY A 184 -4.04 -12.74 3.29
CA GLY A 184 -4.61 -11.46 3.71
C GLY A 184 -4.71 -10.46 2.57
N VAL A 185 -4.47 -9.19 2.88
CA VAL A 185 -4.73 -8.04 2.00
C VAL A 185 -3.42 -7.51 1.45
N PHE A 186 -3.41 -7.13 0.17
CA PHE A 186 -2.40 -6.23 -0.41
C PHE A 186 -3.13 -5.05 -1.04
N ALA A 187 -3.03 -3.87 -0.43
CA ALA A 187 -3.59 -2.63 -0.94
C ALA A 187 -2.49 -1.76 -1.54
N VAL A 188 -2.77 -1.12 -2.67
CA VAL A 188 -1.83 -0.24 -3.38
C VAL A 188 -2.41 1.15 -3.55
N GLY A 189 -1.58 2.17 -3.40
CA GLY A 189 -1.98 3.57 -3.55
C GLY A 189 -0.88 4.43 -4.16
N ALA A 190 -1.24 5.67 -4.52
CA ALA A 190 -0.32 6.72 -4.93
C ALA A 190 0.54 7.23 -3.75
N ASP A 191 0.10 6.99 -2.53
CA ASP A 191 0.86 7.21 -1.30
C ASP A 191 0.38 6.25 -0.19
N LEU A 192 1.10 6.26 0.94
CA LEU A 192 0.78 5.39 2.08
C LEU A 192 -0.60 5.69 2.68
N ARG A 193 -1.06 6.95 2.65
CA ARG A 193 -2.37 7.32 3.18
C ARG A 193 -3.48 6.66 2.37
N GLU A 194 -3.37 6.70 1.04
CA GLU A 194 -4.32 6.05 0.16
C GLU A 194 -4.30 4.52 0.34
N ALA A 195 -3.13 3.90 0.39
CA ALA A 195 -3.01 2.46 0.57
C ALA A 195 -3.61 1.98 1.91
N ILE A 196 -3.39 2.71 3.02
CA ILE A 196 -3.99 2.39 4.33
C ILE A 196 -5.50 2.58 4.31
N ARG A 197 -5.97 3.66 3.66
CA ARG A 197 -7.40 3.93 3.50
C ARG A 197 -8.10 2.80 2.76
N ILE A 198 -7.54 2.33 1.65
CA ILE A 198 -8.05 1.18 0.88
C ILE A 198 -8.10 -0.08 1.76
N ALA A 199 -7.00 -0.41 2.46
CA ALA A 199 -6.96 -1.57 3.36
C ALA A 199 -8.03 -1.47 4.48
N SER A 200 -8.23 -0.28 5.04
CA SER A 200 -9.24 -0.02 6.07
C SER A 200 -10.66 -0.16 5.53
N CYS A 201 -10.93 0.36 4.32
CA CYS A 201 -12.22 0.21 3.65
C CYS A 201 -12.53 -1.27 3.38
N LEU A 202 -11.53 -2.06 2.99
CA LEU A 202 -11.71 -3.50 2.77
C LEU A 202 -12.05 -4.22 4.07
N GLU A 203 -11.35 -3.90 5.16
CA GLU A 203 -11.63 -4.47 6.48
C GLU A 203 -13.06 -4.16 6.94
N VAL A 204 -13.52 -2.92 6.76
CA VAL A 204 -14.90 -2.51 7.06
C VAL A 204 -15.91 -3.23 6.17
N ALA A 205 -15.65 -3.36 4.87
CA ALA A 205 -16.51 -4.09 3.94
C ALA A 205 -16.62 -5.57 4.32
N ALA A 206 -15.50 -6.22 4.65
CA ALA A 206 -15.45 -7.59 5.13
C ALA A 206 -16.20 -7.76 6.46
N ARG A 207 -16.08 -6.79 7.37
CA ARG A 207 -16.83 -6.78 8.63
C ARG A 207 -18.34 -6.72 8.40
N HIS A 208 -18.80 -5.84 7.51
CA HIS A 208 -20.22 -5.77 7.14
C HIS A 208 -20.70 -7.09 6.54
N ALA A 209 -19.95 -7.66 5.60
CA ALA A 209 -20.30 -8.94 4.98
C ALA A 209 -20.38 -10.08 6.01
N PHE A 210 -19.42 -10.13 6.95
CA PHE A 210 -19.44 -11.10 8.05
C PHE A 210 -20.69 -10.96 8.92
N LEU A 211 -21.00 -9.74 9.38
CA LEU A 211 -22.15 -9.49 10.25
C LEU A 211 -23.48 -9.80 9.56
N VAL A 212 -23.64 -9.36 8.30
CA VAL A 212 -24.87 -9.60 7.55
C VAL A 212 -25.03 -11.08 7.20
N SER A 213 -23.93 -11.81 6.97
CA SER A 213 -24.00 -13.24 6.63
C SER A 213 -24.61 -14.11 7.75
N GLN A 214 -24.65 -13.61 8.99
CA GLN A 214 -25.32 -14.26 10.11
C GLN A 214 -26.85 -14.29 9.95
N SER A 215 -27.40 -13.44 9.07
CA SER A 215 -28.84 -13.31 8.82
C SER A 215 -29.31 -14.09 7.58
N GLY A 216 -28.40 -14.75 6.85
CA GLY A 216 -28.73 -15.54 5.65
C GLY A 216 -27.81 -15.26 4.46
N PRO A 217 -28.19 -15.76 3.26
CA PRO A 217 -27.43 -15.55 2.03
C PRO A 217 -27.27 -14.06 1.67
N LEU A 218 -26.12 -13.70 1.14
CA LEU A 218 -25.77 -12.30 0.84
C LEU A 218 -26.18 -11.85 -0.56
N ASP A 219 -26.43 -12.77 -1.48
CA ASP A 219 -26.56 -12.48 -2.92
C ASP A 219 -27.69 -11.48 -3.21
N ALA A 220 -28.82 -11.60 -2.50
CA ALA A 220 -29.97 -10.70 -2.64
C ALA A 220 -29.76 -9.32 -1.97
N LEU A 221 -28.68 -9.14 -1.22
CA LEU A 221 -28.35 -7.91 -0.47
C LEU A 221 -27.22 -7.11 -1.13
N ALA A 222 -26.54 -7.70 -2.13
CA ALA A 222 -25.53 -7.00 -2.89
C ALA A 222 -26.14 -5.83 -3.67
N LEU A 223 -25.40 -4.73 -3.75
CA LEU A 223 -25.72 -3.65 -4.68
C LEU A 223 -25.60 -4.17 -6.11
N ASP A 224 -26.47 -3.67 -6.99
CA ASP A 224 -26.37 -3.92 -8.43
C ASP A 224 -25.01 -3.43 -8.96
N ASP A 225 -24.37 -4.22 -9.81
CA ASP A 225 -23.03 -3.93 -10.33
C ASP A 225 -22.98 -2.60 -11.08
N ASN A 226 -24.04 -2.21 -11.80
CA ASN A 226 -24.07 -0.91 -12.47
C ASN A 226 -24.17 0.24 -11.47
N VAL A 227 -24.95 0.05 -10.40
CA VAL A 227 -25.03 1.03 -9.30
C VAL A 227 -23.67 1.20 -8.63
N ALA A 228 -22.98 0.09 -8.35
CA ALA A 228 -21.65 0.12 -7.74
C ALA A 228 -20.63 0.83 -8.65
N ALA A 229 -20.61 0.51 -9.94
CA ALA A 229 -19.73 1.16 -10.92
C ALA A 229 -20.00 2.67 -11.03
N VAL A 230 -21.27 3.09 -11.06
CA VAL A 230 -21.64 4.52 -11.11
C VAL A 230 -21.19 5.27 -9.85
N LEU A 231 -21.32 4.66 -8.67
CA LEU A 231 -20.87 5.25 -7.41
C LEU A 231 -19.35 5.41 -7.39
N HIS A 232 -18.60 4.39 -7.84
CA HIS A 232 -17.15 4.46 -7.95
C HIS A 232 -16.68 5.57 -8.89
N GLU A 233 -17.26 5.64 -10.09
CA GLU A 233 -16.97 6.68 -11.08
C GLU A 233 -17.22 8.09 -10.49
N ARG A 234 -18.31 8.28 -9.75
CA ARG A 234 -18.62 9.54 -9.07
C ARG A 234 -17.59 9.87 -7.99
N ALA A 235 -17.22 8.90 -7.16
CA ALA A 235 -16.23 9.10 -6.10
C ALA A 235 -14.87 9.52 -6.70
N ARG A 236 -14.41 8.83 -7.75
CA ARG A 236 -13.16 9.16 -8.46
C ARG A 236 -13.15 10.59 -9.01
N ARG A 237 -14.27 11.06 -9.58
CA ARG A 237 -14.39 12.44 -10.09
C ARG A 237 -14.37 13.51 -8.98
N HIS A 238 -14.90 13.19 -7.80
CA HIS A 238 -14.82 14.09 -6.65
C HIS A 238 -13.40 14.16 -6.09
N ALA A 239 -12.71 13.02 -6.02
CA ALA A 239 -11.32 12.97 -5.59
C ALA A 239 -10.38 13.79 -6.49
N THR A 240 -10.61 13.79 -7.81
CA THR A 240 -9.79 14.59 -8.76
C THR A 240 -10.15 16.07 -8.84
N SER A 241 -11.34 16.47 -8.36
CA SER A 241 -11.82 17.87 -8.39
C SER A 241 -11.60 18.65 -7.09
N THR A 242 -11.17 17.99 -6.02
CA THR A 242 -10.84 18.64 -4.74
C THR A 242 -9.34 18.97 -4.73
N PRO A 243 -8.92 20.25 -4.80
CA PRO A 243 -7.50 20.60 -4.70
C PRO A 243 -7.02 20.30 -3.28
N ASP A 244 -5.87 19.66 -3.16
CA ASP A 244 -5.19 19.40 -1.89
C ASP A 244 -4.98 20.73 -1.13
N ALA A 245 -5.63 20.89 0.02
CA ALA A 245 -5.62 22.12 0.81
C ALA A 245 -4.28 22.38 1.54
N THR A 246 -3.18 21.80 1.05
CA THR A 246 -1.83 21.90 1.62
C THR A 246 -0.85 22.69 0.77
N ALA A 247 -1.28 23.31 -0.33
CA ALA A 247 -0.45 24.30 -1.02
C ALA A 247 -0.32 25.58 -0.16
N PRO A 248 0.89 26.00 0.25
CA PRO A 248 1.06 27.27 0.95
C PRO A 248 0.66 28.41 0.01
N GLY A 249 -0.41 29.11 0.38
CA GLY A 249 -0.95 30.23 -0.37
C GLY A 249 0.12 31.27 -0.64
N SER A 250 0.36 31.54 -1.92
CA SER A 250 1.11 32.69 -2.41
C SER A 250 0.56 33.96 -1.79
N GLY A 251 1.44 34.74 -1.17
CA GLY A 251 1.12 35.93 -0.42
C GLY A 251 0.25 36.93 -1.19
N LEU A 252 -0.82 37.37 -0.53
CA LEU A 252 -1.51 38.60 -0.84
C LEU A 252 -0.54 39.76 -0.61
N THR A 253 -0.09 40.38 -1.70
CA THR A 253 0.47 41.74 -1.67
C THR A 253 -0.70 42.70 -1.79
N HIS A 254 -1.04 43.39 -0.70
CA HIS A 254 -1.84 44.61 -0.76
C HIS A 254 -0.89 45.77 -1.00
N ASN A 255 -1.10 46.46 -2.11
CA ASN A 255 -0.80 47.88 -2.29
C ASN A 255 -2.13 48.60 -2.47
#